data_AF-A0A813F7F7-F1
#
_entry.id   AF-A0A813F7F7-F1
#
_cell.length_a   1.000
_cell.length_b   1.000
_cell.length_c   1.000
_cell.angle_alpha   90.00
_cell.angle_beta   90.00
_cell.angle_gamma   90.00
#
_symmetry.space_group_name_H-M   'P 1'
#
loop_
_entity.id
_entity.type
_entity.pdbx_description
1 polymer ?
#
loop_
_entity_poly.entity_id
_entity_poly.type
_entity_poly.pdbx_seq_one_letter_code
_entity_poly.pdbx_strand_id
1 'polypeptide(L)'
;DAEDAIKRYDELWAVEDPEENPYKSKYVAREVLEMAVKELEKLLSDAPQGEVADRAHEMIARLLLYLGKNLYFCEEVPQAEKYFNRSLERYLRSPLRLAPKPFCHILDVLNQLGML
;
A
#
# COMPACT_ATOMS: atom_id res chain seq x y z
N ASP A 1 -13.15 3.80 5.73
CA ASP A 1 -11.98 3.52 6.58
C ASP A 1 -10.85 2.96 5.71
N ALA A 2 -9.59 3.03 6.14
CA ALA A 2 -8.46 2.51 5.37
C ALA A 2 -8.51 0.97 5.25
N GLU A 3 -9.06 0.28 6.25
CA GLU A 3 -9.34 -1.15 6.14
C GLU A 3 -10.44 -1.45 5.11
N ASP A 4 -11.48 -0.62 5.03
CA ASP A 4 -12.50 -0.74 3.97
C ASP A 4 -11.90 -0.57 2.58
N ALA A 5 -10.91 0.32 2.44
CA ALA A 5 -10.22 0.53 1.18
C ALA A 5 -9.43 -0.71 0.73
N ILE A 6 -8.76 -1.39 1.66
CA ILE A 6 -8.06 -2.66 1.38
C ILE A 6 -9.08 -3.74 1.00
N LYS A 7 -10.19 -3.86 1.73
CA LYS A 7 -11.24 -4.84 1.39
C LYS A 7 -11.81 -4.59 0.00
N ARG A 8 -12.13 -3.35 -0.34
CA ARG A 8 -12.63 -2.98 -1.67
C ARG A 8 -11.59 -3.19 -2.76
N TYR A 9 -10.31 -2.94 -2.46
CA TYR A 9 -9.21 -3.28 -3.35
C TYR A 9 -9.17 -4.79 -3.61
N ASP A 10 -9.26 -5.64 -2.59
CA ASP A 10 -9.24 -7.10 -2.75
C ASP A 10 -10.42 -7.60 -3.60
N GLU A 11 -11.61 -7.02 -3.41
CA GLU A 11 -12.80 -7.32 -4.22
C GLU A 11 -12.58 -6.98 -5.71
N LEU A 12 -12.01 -5.80 -6.01
CA LEU A 12 -11.66 -5.39 -7.38
C LEU A 12 -10.49 -6.20 -7.94
N TRP A 13 -9.55 -6.60 -7.08
CA TRP A 13 -8.39 -7.40 -7.46
C TRP A 13 -8.81 -8.79 -7.97
N ALA A 14 -9.87 -9.37 -7.41
CA ALA A 14 -10.40 -10.65 -7.84
C ALA A 14 -11.12 -10.63 -9.20
N VAL A 15 -11.46 -9.45 -9.74
CA VAL A 15 -12.14 -9.34 -11.04
C VAL A 15 -11.18 -9.67 -12.18
N GLU A 16 -11.61 -10.54 -13.09
CA GLU A 16 -10.92 -10.82 -14.34
C GLU A 16 -11.36 -9.80 -15.39
N ASP A 17 -10.42 -9.00 -15.88
CA ASP A 17 -10.68 -7.99 -16.90
C ASP A 17 -10.57 -8.59 -18.31
N PRO A 18 -11.43 -8.18 -19.26
CA PRO A 18 -11.38 -8.69 -20.64
C PRO A 18 -10.14 -8.20 -21.38
N GLU A 19 -9.72 -8.95 -22.41
CA GLU A 19 -8.52 -8.63 -23.22
C GLU A 19 -8.64 -7.27 -23.94
N GLU A 20 -9.86 -6.85 -24.29
CA GLU A 20 -10.10 -5.57 -24.94
C GLU A 20 -9.88 -4.36 -24.02
N ASN A 21 -9.88 -4.58 -22.70
CA ASN A 21 -9.60 -3.54 -21.71
C ASN A 21 -8.88 -4.13 -20.49
N PRO A 22 -7.60 -4.49 -20.65
CA PRO A 22 -6.85 -5.15 -19.60
C PRO A 22 -6.69 -4.21 -18.41
N TYR A 23 -6.71 -4.81 -17.21
CA TYR A 23 -6.46 -4.12 -15.93
C TYR A 23 -7.49 -3.05 -15.53
N LYS A 24 -8.64 -2.94 -16.20
CA LYS A 24 -9.68 -1.95 -15.89
C LYS A 24 -10.05 -1.95 -14.40
N SER A 25 -10.36 -3.11 -13.84
CA SER A 25 -10.66 -3.25 -12.41
C SER A 25 -9.47 -2.85 -11.52
N LYS A 26 -8.25 -3.11 -11.96
CA LYS A 26 -7.00 -2.81 -11.24
C LYS A 26 -6.72 -1.32 -11.17
N TYR A 27 -7.05 -0.56 -12.22
CA TYR A 27 -6.99 0.90 -12.20
C TYR A 27 -7.99 1.49 -11.21
N VAL A 28 -9.22 0.98 -11.18
CA VAL A 28 -10.21 1.40 -10.16
C VAL A 28 -9.72 1.04 -8.75
N ALA A 29 -9.13 -0.14 -8.58
CA ALA A 29 -8.58 -0.56 -7.29
C ALA A 29 -7.44 0.36 -6.83
N ARG A 30 -6.61 0.83 -7.77
CA ARG A 30 -5.53 1.80 -7.51
C ARG A 30 -6.08 3.12 -6.99
N GLU A 31 -7.10 3.68 -7.64
CA GLU A 31 -7.72 4.94 -7.22
C GLU A 31 -8.25 4.85 -5.78
N VAL A 32 -8.86 3.72 -5.41
CA VAL A 32 -9.34 3.47 -4.04
C VAL A 32 -8.19 3.55 -3.02
N LEU A 33 -7.05 2.93 -3.33
CA LEU A 33 -5.87 2.98 -2.46
C LEU A 33 -5.24 4.38 -2.40
N GLU A 34 -5.13 5.08 -3.53
CA GLU A 34 -4.56 6.44 -3.59
C GLU A 34 -5.40 7.44 -2.77
N MET A 35 -6.74 7.33 -2.85
CA MET A 35 -7.64 8.13 -2.02
C MET A 35 -7.45 7.83 -0.53
N ALA A 36 -7.37 6.55 -0.14
CA ALA A 36 -7.16 6.18 1.25
C ALA A 36 -5.83 6.68 1.81
N VAL A 37 -4.74 6.62 1.02
CA VAL A 37 -3.45 7.20 1.40
C VAL A 37 -3.57 8.70 1.64
N LYS A 38 -4.19 9.42 0.69
CA LYS A 38 -4.35 10.87 0.78
C LYS A 38 -5.19 11.30 1.98
N GLU A 39 -6.26 10.57 2.28
CA GLU A 39 -7.11 10.83 3.43
C GLU A 39 -6.37 10.59 4.74
N LEU A 40 -5.65 9.47 4.88
CA LEU A 40 -4.85 9.18 6.07
C LEU A 40 -3.71 10.20 6.27
N GLU A 41 -3.00 10.57 5.21
CA GLU A 41 -1.94 11.59 5.27
C GLU A 41 -2.49 12.94 5.74
N LYS A 42 -3.69 13.32 5.28
CA LYS A 42 -4.38 14.53 5.73
C LYS A 42 -4.81 14.45 7.20
N LEU A 43 -5.32 13.31 7.65
CA LEU A 43 -5.70 13.12 9.06
C LEU A 43 -4.48 13.20 9.99
N LEU A 44 -3.32 12.73 9.52
CA LEU A 44 -2.08 12.72 10.29
C LEU A 44 -1.35 14.06 10.34
N SER A 45 -1.57 14.98 9.39
CA SER A 45 -0.91 16.30 9.44
C SER A 45 -1.25 17.08 10.70
N ASP A 46 -2.43 16.80 11.26
CA ASP A 46 -3.00 17.53 12.40
C ASP A 46 -3.06 16.66 13.67
N ALA A 47 -2.57 15.42 13.62
CA ALA A 47 -2.70 14.45 14.70
C ALA A 47 -1.55 14.53 15.72
N PRO A 48 -1.84 14.44 17.03
CA PRO A 48 -0.80 14.29 18.04
C PRO A 48 -0.08 12.95 17.90
N GLN A 49 1.21 12.95 18.22
CA GLN A 49 2.04 11.75 18.25
C GLN A 49 1.51 10.74 19.27
N GLY A 50 1.64 9.44 18.98
CA GLY A 50 1.21 8.36 19.86
C GLY A 50 0.77 7.11 19.09
N GLU A 51 0.26 6.11 19.82
CA GLU A 51 -0.03 4.79 19.26
C GLU A 51 -1.01 4.82 18.07
N VAL A 52 -2.00 5.73 18.10
CA VAL A 52 -2.95 5.90 16.99
C VAL A 52 -2.23 6.43 15.74
N ALA A 53 -1.33 7.40 15.91
CA ALA A 53 -0.53 7.92 14.81
C ALA A 53 0.43 6.86 14.26
N ASP A 54 1.05 6.06 15.13
CA ASP A 54 1.93 4.95 14.72
C ASP A 54 1.20 3.91 13.88
N ARG A 55 -0.02 3.53 14.28
CA ARG A 55 -0.88 2.62 13.52
C ARG A 55 -1.31 3.21 12.18
N ALA A 56 -1.65 4.50 12.13
CA ALA A 56 -2.01 5.16 10.88
C ALA A 56 -0.80 5.29 9.93
N HIS A 57 0.40 5.57 10.45
CA HIS A 57 1.63 5.56 9.66
C HIS A 57 1.96 4.17 9.10
N GLU A 58 1.76 3.12 9.90
CA GLU A 58 1.88 1.72 9.46
C GLU A 58 0.87 1.41 8.36
N MET A 59 -0.40 1.82 8.52
CA MET A 59 -1.43 1.62 7.51
C MET A 59 -1.08 2.31 6.18
N ILE A 60 -0.51 3.52 6.20
CA ILE A 60 -0.02 4.17 4.98
C ILE A 60 1.09 3.33 4.33
N ALA A 61 2.06 2.84 5.12
CA ALA A 61 3.12 1.98 4.59
C ALA A 61 2.55 0.74 3.91
N ARG A 62 1.52 0.13 4.51
CA ARG A 62 0.79 -1.01 3.95
C ARG A 62 0.08 -0.65 2.65
N LEU A 63 -0.68 0.44 2.59
CA LEU A 63 -1.36 0.88 1.36
C LEU A 63 -0.37 1.14 0.21
N LEU A 64 0.80 1.72 0.51
CA LEU A 64 1.87 1.93 -0.48
C LEU A 64 2.43 0.61 -1.02
N LEU A 65 2.54 -0.44 -0.19
CA LEU A 65 2.91 -1.78 -0.66
C LEU A 65 1.87 -2.32 -1.66
N TYR A 66 0.58 -2.19 -1.35
CA TYR A 66 -0.49 -2.62 -2.28
C TYR A 66 -0.50 -1.81 -3.58
N LEU A 67 -0.24 -0.50 -3.52
CA LEU A 67 -0.07 0.33 -4.73
C LEU A 67 1.10 -0.16 -5.58
N GLY A 68 2.24 -0.47 -4.95
CA GLY A 68 3.38 -1.06 -5.65
C GLY A 68 3.03 -2.39 -6.31
N LYS A 69 2.37 -3.31 -5.60
CA LYS A 69 1.93 -4.60 -6.16
C LYS A 69 0.97 -4.42 -7.35
N ASN A 70 0.03 -3.47 -7.23
CA ASN A 70 -0.90 -3.13 -8.31
C ASN A 70 -0.17 -2.61 -9.56
N LEU A 71 0.73 -1.65 -9.38
CA LEU A 71 1.52 -1.09 -10.49
C LEU A 71 2.40 -2.14 -11.15
N TYR A 72 3.05 -3.00 -10.35
CA TYR A 72 3.89 -4.08 -10.87
C TYR A 72 3.08 -5.05 -11.73
N PHE A 73 1.89 -5.44 -11.27
CA PHE A 73 0.98 -6.31 -12.02
C PHE A 73 0.50 -5.67 -13.33
N CYS A 74 0.25 -4.36 -13.34
CA CYS A 74 -0.07 -3.60 -14.55
C CYS A 74 1.17 -3.27 -15.40
N GLU A 75 2.32 -3.91 -15.14
CA GLU A 75 3.59 -3.75 -15.87
C GLU A 75 4.22 -2.34 -15.77
N GLU A 76 3.76 -1.52 -14.82
CA GLU A 76 4.27 -0.17 -14.52
C GLU A 76 5.43 -0.22 -13.52
N VAL A 77 6.45 -1.03 -13.83
CA VAL A 77 7.54 -1.39 -12.89
C VAL A 77 8.28 -0.20 -12.28
N PRO A 78 8.70 0.84 -13.04
CA PRO A 78 9.42 1.98 -12.44
C PRO A 78 8.58 2.77 -11.43
N GLN A 79 7.26 2.80 -11.61
CA GLN A 79 6.34 3.41 -10.67
C GLN A 79 6.14 2.50 -9.46
N ALA A 80 6.02 1.19 -9.67
CA ALA A 80 5.93 0.20 -8.60
C ALA A 80 7.11 0.31 -7.62
N GLU A 81 8.34 0.38 -8.13
CA GLU A 81 9.54 0.53 -7.32
C GLU A 81 9.53 1.79 -6.45
N LYS A 82 9.01 2.92 -6.95
CA LYS A 82 8.86 4.14 -6.15
C LYS A 82 7.94 3.90 -4.96
N TYR A 83 6.84 3.19 -5.16
CA TYR A 83 5.90 2.86 -4.09
C TYR A 83 6.46 1.84 -3.10
N PHE A 84 7.18 0.82 -3.56
CA PHE A 84 7.88 -0.12 -2.69
C PHE A 84 8.94 0.58 -1.82
N ASN A 85 9.76 1.46 -2.41
CA ASN A 85 10.75 2.24 -1.64
C ASN A 85 10.08 3.14 -0.59
N ARG A 86 8.98 3.83 -0.94
CA ARG A 86 8.22 4.65 0.02
C ARG A 86 7.58 3.81 1.13
N SER A 87 7.09 2.62 0.80
CA SER A 87 6.55 1.67 1.78
C SER A 87 7.64 1.21 2.75
N LEU A 88 8.80 0.78 2.22
CA LEU A 88 9.95 0.35 3.02
C LEU A 88 10.44 1.45 3.95
N GLU A 89 10.63 2.66 3.42
CA GLU A 89 11.07 3.81 4.20
C GLU A 89 10.15 4.07 5.41
N ARG A 90 8.82 4.04 5.19
CA ARG A 90 7.85 4.23 6.27
C ARG A 90 7.88 3.10 7.28
N TYR A 91 7.95 1.84 6.84
CA TYR A 91 8.07 0.71 7.77
C TYR A 91 9.35 0.80 8.61
N LEU A 92 10.50 1.11 8.00
CA LEU A 92 11.78 1.20 8.73
C LEU A 92 11.78 2.32 9.78
N ARG A 93 11.04 3.40 9.54
CA ARG A 93 10.85 4.51 10.49
C ARG A 93 9.80 4.23 11.56
N SER A 94 8.92 3.24 11.35
CA SER A 94 7.86 2.91 12.29
C SER A 94 8.42 2.29 13.59
N PRO A 95 7.90 2.67 14.77
CA PRO A 95 8.19 1.95 16.01
C PRO A 95 7.62 0.53 16.00
N LEU A 96 6.62 0.25 15.15
CA LEU A 96 5.96 -1.05 15.02
C LEU A 96 6.71 -2.03 14.10
N ARG A 97 7.86 -1.66 13.52
CA ARG A 97 8.56 -2.45 12.49
C ARG A 97 8.95 -3.88 12.89
N LEU A 98 9.11 -4.13 14.19
CA LEU A 98 9.44 -5.46 14.74
C LEU A 98 8.20 -6.25 15.18
N ALA A 99 7.01 -5.63 15.15
CA ALA A 99 5.78 -6.35 15.43
C ALA A 99 5.50 -7.39 14.32
N PRO A 100 4.86 -8.53 14.63
CA PRO A 100 4.76 -9.65 13.69
C PRO A 100 4.15 -9.28 12.33
N LYS A 101 3.07 -8.48 12.31
CA LYS A 101 2.38 -8.07 11.08
C LYS A 101 3.24 -7.12 10.22
N PRO A 102 3.70 -5.96 10.72
CA PRO A 102 4.60 -5.08 9.97
C PRO A 102 5.87 -5.79 9.49
N PHE A 103 6.45 -6.67 10.29
CA PHE A 103 7.64 -7.42 9.90
C PHE A 103 7.39 -8.29 8.65
N CYS A 104 6.24 -8.96 8.56
CA CYS A 104 5.87 -9.71 7.34
C CYS A 104 5.75 -8.78 6.13
N HIS A 105 5.18 -7.58 6.30
CA HIS A 105 5.08 -6.61 5.21
C HIS A 105 6.44 -6.05 4.77
N ILE A 106 7.39 -5.90 5.70
CA ILE A 106 8.76 -5.51 5.35
C ILE A 106 9.43 -6.60 4.50
N LEU A 107 9.28 -7.87 4.88
CA LEU A 107 9.78 -9.00 4.08
C LEU A 107 9.15 -9.00 2.68
N ASP A 108 7.82 -8.80 2.60
CA ASP A 108 7.12 -8.66 1.31
C ASP A 108 7.72 -7.55 0.44
N VAL A 109 7.95 -6.36 1.00
CA VAL A 109 8.51 -5.22 0.24
C VAL A 109 9.92 -5.54 -0.24
N LEU A 110 10.76 -6.13 0.60
CA LEU A 110 12.13 -6.49 0.24
C LEU A 110 12.17 -7.56 -0.86
N ASN A 111 11.28 -8.56 -0.80
CA ASN A 111 11.13 -9.57 -1.86
C ASN A 111 10.72 -8.91 -3.19
N GLN A 112 9.75 -7.97 -3.17
CA GLN A 112 9.33 -7.25 -4.38
C GLN A 112 10.44 -6.37 -4.98
N LEU A 113 11.37 -5.89 -4.15
CA LEU A 113 12.54 -5.13 -4.58
C LEU A 113 13.73 -6.03 -4.99
N GLY A 114 13.61 -7.36 -4.90
CA GLY A 114 14.69 -8.29 -5.20
C GLY A 114 15.86 -8.22 -4.20
N MET A 115 15.59 -7.84 -2.95
CA MET A 115 16.59 -7.68 -1.89
C MET A 115 16.66 -8.87 -0.92
N LEU A 116 15.77 -9.84 -1.08
CA LEU A 116 15.65 -11.12 -0.34
C LEU A 116 15.13 -12.19 -1.31
#